data_AF-A0A8G2G0V3-F1
#
_entry.id   AF-A0A8G2G0V3-F1
#
_cell.length_a   1.000
_cell.length_b   1.000
_cell.length_c   1.000
_cell.angle_alpha   90.00
_cell.angle_beta   90.00
_cell.angle_gamma   90.00
#
_symmetry.space_group_name_H-M   'P 1'
#
loop_
_entity.id
_entity.type
_entity.pdbx_description
1 polymer ?
#
loop_
_entity_poly.entity_id
_entity_poly.type
_entity_poly.pdbx_seq_one_letter_code
_entity_poly.pdbx_strand_id
1 'polypeptide(L)'
;MKKSLLIFVLFLSFSLSANAQTEKKTTTKELSIEGKAKQNLESITTVMSINDPAMSEALSQLFYKKHKWLSKKNITVAEKQNIANEIDAKLRATLDYELIQKLIAKDIYKDLIN
;
A
#
# COMPACT_ATOMS: atom_id res chain seq x y z
N MET A 1 -19.22 57.74 -6.55
CA MET A 1 -17.99 57.27 -7.26
C MET A 1 -17.66 55.90 -6.69
N LYS A 2 -17.64 54.77 -7.40
CA LYS A 2 -17.03 54.44 -8.71
C LYS A 2 -17.94 53.38 -9.36
N LYS A 3 -18.56 53.70 -10.49
CA LYS A 3 -18.29 53.12 -11.82
C LYS A 3 -18.31 51.59 -11.83
N SER A 4 -19.47 51.07 -12.23
CA SER A 4 -19.70 49.73 -12.76
C SER A 4 -18.81 49.44 -13.97
N LEU A 5 -18.31 48.21 -14.06
CA LEU A 5 -17.98 47.58 -15.33
C LEU A 5 -18.25 46.08 -15.23
N LEU A 6 -19.36 45.70 -15.86
CA LEU A 6 -19.60 44.37 -16.41
C LEU A 6 -18.38 43.89 -17.20
N ILE A 7 -18.02 42.62 -17.05
CA ILE A 7 -17.64 41.77 -18.18
C ILE A 7 -18.20 40.37 -17.93
N PHE A 8 -19.04 39.96 -18.89
CA PHE A 8 -19.49 38.61 -19.21
C PHE A 8 -18.31 37.67 -19.45
N VAL A 9 -18.36 36.43 -18.94
CA VAL A 9 -18.21 35.25 -19.81
C VAL A 9 -19.13 34.15 -19.29
N LEU A 10 -20.15 33.87 -20.09
CA LEU A 10 -21.05 32.75 -20.02
C LEU A 10 -20.25 31.47 -20.35
N PHE A 11 -19.88 30.66 -19.35
CA PHE A 11 -19.42 29.31 -19.62
C PHE A 11 -20.61 28.35 -19.51
N LEU A 12 -21.01 27.89 -20.69
CA LEU A 12 -21.99 26.84 -20.97
C LEU A 12 -22.02 25.75 -19.89
N SER A 13 -23.10 25.70 -19.11
CA SER A 13 -23.46 24.53 -18.34
C SER A 13 -23.98 23.47 -19.31
N PHE A 14 -23.11 22.60 -19.80
CA PHE A 14 -23.56 21.34 -20.39
C PHE A 14 -24.29 20.55 -19.30
N SER A 15 -25.60 20.49 -19.40
CA SER A 15 -26.45 19.58 -18.67
C SER A 15 -26.13 18.15 -19.11
N LEU A 16 -25.18 17.52 -18.43
CA LEU A 16 -25.09 16.06 -18.42
C LEU A 16 -26.28 15.53 -17.60
N SER A 17 -27.46 15.55 -18.21
CA SER A 17 -28.54 14.66 -17.82
C SER A 17 -28.20 13.26 -18.32
N ALA A 18 -27.36 12.55 -17.57
CA ALA A 18 -27.14 11.13 -17.75
C ALA A 18 -27.01 10.48 -16.37
N ASN A 19 -28.19 10.11 -15.86
CA ASN A 19 -28.46 9.06 -14.87
C ASN A 19 -27.50 8.97 -13.68
N ALA A 20 -27.90 9.57 -12.56
CA ALA A 20 -27.39 9.20 -11.24
C ALA A 20 -27.75 7.73 -10.96
N GLN A 21 -26.84 6.82 -11.27
CA GLN A 21 -26.76 5.56 -10.54
C GLN A 21 -25.53 5.62 -9.65
N THR A 22 -25.84 6.00 -8.43
CA THR A 22 -25.04 5.95 -7.22
C THR A 22 -24.27 4.64 -7.12
N GLU A 23 -22.98 4.68 -7.42
CA GLU A 23 -22.00 3.96 -6.63
C GLU A 23 -20.92 4.96 -6.26
N LYS A 24 -20.88 5.33 -4.98
CA LYS A 24 -19.70 5.94 -4.38
C LYS A 24 -18.57 4.91 -4.49
N LYS A 25 -17.90 4.83 -5.64
CA LYS A 25 -16.53 4.32 -5.68
C LYS A 25 -15.72 5.33 -4.90
N THR A 26 -15.52 5.03 -3.62
CA THR A 26 -14.35 5.52 -2.90
C THR A 26 -13.16 5.09 -3.76
N THR A 27 -12.64 5.99 -4.59
CA THR A 27 -11.41 5.76 -5.34
C THR A 27 -10.28 5.79 -4.33
N THR A 28 -10.16 4.73 -3.53
CA THR A 28 -8.93 4.47 -2.79
C THR A 28 -7.88 4.28 -3.86
N LYS A 29 -7.05 5.29 -4.09
CA LYS A 29 -5.95 5.22 -5.04
C LYS A 29 -5.13 3.99 -4.68
N GLU A 30 -5.18 2.96 -5.52
CA GLU A 30 -4.41 1.75 -5.28
C GLU A 30 -2.93 2.16 -5.25
N LEU A 31 -2.25 1.83 -4.14
CA LEU A 31 -0.84 2.14 -4.00
C LEU A 31 -0.03 1.39 -5.06
N SER A 32 1.04 2.02 -5.56
CA SER A 32 2.01 1.33 -6.40
C SER A 32 2.69 0.20 -5.61
N ILE A 33 3.40 -0.69 -6.30
CA ILE A 33 4.19 -1.77 -5.67
C ILE A 33 5.15 -1.18 -4.63
N GLU A 34 5.82 -0.08 -4.97
CA GLU A 34 6.72 0.65 -4.09
C GLU A 34 5.98 1.27 -2.90
N GLY A 35 4.78 1.82 -3.13
CA GLY A 35 3.93 2.35 -2.06
C GLY A 35 3.51 1.27 -1.06
N LYS A 36 3.09 0.10 -1.54
CA LYS A 36 2.72 -1.05 -0.70
C LYS A 36 3.93 -1.61 0.05
N ALA A 37 5.10 -1.67 -0.59
CA ALA A 37 6.34 -2.10 0.04
C ALA A 37 6.78 -1.14 1.16
N LYS A 38 6.72 0.16 0.89
CA LYS A 38 7.00 1.20 1.89
C LYS A 38 6.04 1.10 3.08
N GLN A 39 4.75 0.88 2.82
CA GLN A 39 3.76 0.70 3.89
C GLN A 39 4.09 -0.50 4.79
N ASN A 40 4.53 -1.63 4.22
CA ASN A 40 4.96 -2.78 5.03
C ASN A 40 6.20 -2.47 5.88
N LEU A 41 7.16 -1.72 5.35
CA LEU A 41 8.31 -1.26 6.14
C LEU A 41 7.86 -0.32 7.27
N GLU A 42 6.98 0.64 6.97
CA GLU A 42 6.40 1.55 7.95
C GLU A 42 5.67 0.80 9.07
N SER A 43 4.93 -0.28 8.75
CA SER A 43 4.28 -1.13 9.75
C SER A 43 5.29 -1.75 10.73
N ILE A 44 6.46 -2.22 10.27
CA ILE A 44 7.54 -2.68 11.17
C ILE A 44 8.03 -1.52 12.05
N THR A 45 8.16 -0.32 11.48
CA THR A 45 8.66 0.84 12.23
C THR A 45 7.74 1.30 13.37
N THR A 46 6.46 0.92 13.33
CA THR A 46 5.52 1.17 14.45
C THR A 46 5.83 0.33 15.69
N VAL A 47 6.64 -0.71 15.54
CA VAL A 47 7.00 -1.66 16.62
C VAL A 47 8.45 -1.49 17.06
N MET A 48 9.34 -1.13 16.13
CA MET A 48 10.75 -0.88 16.42
C MET A 48 11.36 0.17 15.49
N SER A 49 12.39 0.87 15.93
CA SER A 49 13.22 1.65 15.01
C SER A 49 14.16 0.74 14.22
N ILE A 50 14.17 0.85 12.89
CA ILE A 50 15.15 0.19 12.03
C ILE A 50 16.31 1.16 11.83
N ASN A 51 17.34 1.03 12.68
CA ASN A 51 18.48 1.95 12.66
C ASN A 51 19.59 1.51 11.70
N ASP A 52 19.61 0.23 11.31
CA ASP A 52 20.56 -0.31 10.35
C ASP A 52 20.06 -0.07 8.91
N PRO A 53 20.77 0.74 8.09
CA PRO A 53 20.40 0.98 6.70
C PRO A 53 20.38 -0.29 5.85
N ALA A 54 21.27 -1.26 6.13
CA ALA A 54 21.32 -2.51 5.37
C ALA A 54 20.08 -3.37 5.63
N MET A 55 19.64 -3.44 6.89
CA MET A 55 18.39 -4.09 7.27
C MET A 55 17.17 -3.41 6.63
N SER A 56 17.12 -2.08 6.66
CA SER A 56 16.05 -1.29 6.04
C SER A 56 15.94 -1.58 4.54
N GLU A 57 17.06 -1.57 3.83
CA GLU A 57 17.12 -1.87 2.40
C GLU A 57 16.72 -3.32 2.10
N ALA A 58 17.22 -4.28 2.90
CA ALA A 58 16.87 -5.70 2.73
C ALA A 58 15.35 -5.94 2.88
N LEU A 59 14.72 -5.32 3.89
CA LEU A 59 13.28 -5.40 4.11
C LEU A 59 12.49 -4.68 3.02
N SER A 60 12.95 -3.51 2.58
CA SER A 60 12.34 -2.78 1.46
C SER A 60 12.34 -3.62 0.17
N GLN A 61 13.46 -4.23 -0.18
CA GLN A 61 13.57 -5.10 -1.34
C GLN A 61 12.73 -6.37 -1.20
N LEU A 62 12.65 -6.94 0.01
CA LEU A 62 11.81 -8.09 0.31
C LEU A 62 10.34 -7.78 0.01
N PHE A 63 9.81 -6.67 0.54
CA PHE A 63 8.42 -6.29 0.31
C PHE A 63 8.15 -5.84 -1.12
N TYR A 64 9.11 -5.18 -1.78
CA TYR A 64 9.00 -4.89 -3.20
C TYR A 64 8.84 -6.17 -4.02
N LYS A 65 9.68 -7.19 -3.77
CA LYS A 65 9.59 -8.50 -4.45
C LYS A 65 8.25 -9.18 -4.15
N LYS A 66 7.80 -9.17 -2.89
CA LYS A 66 6.47 -9.68 -2.50
C LYS A 66 5.36 -9.08 -3.37
N HIS A 67 5.24 -7.75 -3.37
CA HIS A 67 4.18 -7.06 -4.09
C HIS A 67 4.31 -7.21 -5.61
N LYS A 68 5.55 -7.29 -6.13
CA LYS A 68 5.80 -7.60 -7.54
C LYS A 68 5.31 -9.00 -7.91
N TRP A 69 5.60 -10.02 -7.11
CA TRP A 69 5.12 -11.38 -7.36
C TRP A 69 3.60 -11.50 -7.24
N LEU A 70 3.02 -10.86 -6.22
CA LEU A 70 1.56 -10.83 -6.05
C LEU A 70 0.83 -10.06 -7.16
N SER A 71 1.52 -9.17 -7.88
CA SER A 71 0.96 -8.45 -9.03
C SER A 71 0.86 -9.30 -10.31
N LYS A 72 1.42 -10.51 -10.33
CA LYS A 72 1.38 -11.41 -11.49
C LYS A 72 -0.08 -11.74 -11.84
N LYS A 73 -0.44 -11.56 -13.12
CA LYS A 73 -1.76 -11.96 -13.64
C LYS A 73 -1.97 -13.46 -13.47
N ASN A 74 -3.18 -13.86 -13.09
CA ASN A 74 -3.58 -15.26 -12.90
C ASN A 74 -2.75 -16.03 -11.85
N ILE A 75 -2.24 -15.33 -10.82
CA ILE A 75 -1.58 -15.99 -9.71
C ILE A 75 -2.55 -16.93 -8.98
N THR A 76 -2.12 -18.18 -8.81
CA THR A 76 -2.88 -19.23 -8.13
C THR A 76 -2.83 -19.08 -6.61
N VAL A 77 -3.77 -19.73 -5.92
CA VAL A 77 -3.76 -19.79 -4.45
C VAL A 77 -2.48 -20.45 -3.92
N ALA A 78 -2.01 -21.51 -4.59
CA ALA A 78 -0.76 -22.19 -4.23
C ALA A 78 0.47 -21.28 -4.40
N GLU A 79 0.55 -20.51 -5.49
CA GLU A 79 1.63 -19.53 -5.68
C GLU A 79 1.60 -18.44 -4.60
N LYS A 80 0.42 -17.92 -4.23
CA LYS A 80 0.30 -16.95 -3.13
C LYS A 80 0.79 -17.54 -1.81
N GLN A 81 0.41 -18.77 -1.49
CA GLN A 81 0.85 -19.44 -0.27
C GLN A 81 2.37 -19.65 -0.27
N ASN A 82 2.96 -20.00 -1.42
CA ASN A 82 4.40 -20.14 -1.54
C ASN A 82 5.13 -18.82 -1.33
N ILE A 83 4.61 -17.72 -1.89
CA ILE A 83 5.14 -16.38 -1.63
C ILE A 83 5.06 -16.07 -0.14
N ALA A 84 3.90 -16.27 0.49
CA ALA A 84 3.74 -16.06 1.93
C ALA A 84 4.77 -16.84 2.76
N ASN A 85 4.95 -18.13 2.46
CA ASN A 85 5.95 -18.96 3.14
C ASN A 85 7.38 -18.45 2.93
N GLU A 86 7.71 -17.99 1.73
CA GLU A 86 9.03 -17.41 1.44
C GLU A 86 9.25 -16.09 2.19
N ILE A 87 8.23 -15.24 2.28
CA ILE A 87 8.31 -13.99 3.05
C ILE A 87 8.44 -14.28 4.55
N ASP A 88 7.65 -15.21 5.10
CA ASP A 88 7.77 -15.65 6.50
C ASP A 88 9.18 -16.15 6.82
N ALA A 89 9.74 -17.03 5.98
CA ALA A 89 11.08 -17.57 6.19
C ALA A 89 12.16 -16.48 6.16
N LYS A 90 12.07 -15.53 5.23
CA LYS A 90 13.03 -14.41 5.15
C LYS A 90 12.89 -13.44 6.32
N LEU A 91 11.66 -13.12 6.74
CA LEU A 91 11.44 -12.29 7.93
C LEU A 91 12.03 -12.95 9.17
N ARG A 92 11.81 -14.25 9.39
CA ARG A 92 12.40 -14.98 10.53
C ARG A 92 13.92 -15.10 10.48
N ALA A 93 14.52 -14.96 9.30
CA ALA A 93 15.97 -14.94 9.13
C ALA A 93 16.58 -13.54 9.35
N THR A 94 15.79 -12.47 9.13
CA THR A 94 16.24 -11.08 9.26
C THR A 94 15.90 -10.46 10.62
N LEU A 95 14.76 -10.85 11.19
CA LEU A 95 14.22 -10.32 12.43
C LEU A 95 14.47 -11.28 13.58
N ASP A 96 14.77 -10.75 14.77
CA ASP A 96 14.85 -11.58 15.96
C ASP A 96 13.47 -12.12 16.40
N TYR A 97 13.49 -13.18 17.22
CA TYR A 97 12.26 -13.83 17.69
C TYR A 97 11.38 -12.89 18.51
N GLU A 98 11.96 -12.03 19.34
CA GLU A 98 11.22 -11.11 20.21
C GLU A 98 10.39 -10.11 19.39
N LEU A 99 10.99 -9.55 18.33
CA LEU A 99 10.33 -8.65 17.40
C LEU A 99 9.21 -9.35 16.64
N ILE A 100 9.43 -10.58 16.17
CA ILE A 100 8.38 -11.38 15.52
C ILE A 100 7.19 -11.54 16.47
N GLN A 101 7.42 -11.84 17.76
CA GLN A 101 6.34 -11.93 18.75
C GLN A 101 5.62 -10.59 18.95
N LYS A 102 6.35 -9.46 18.98
CA LYS A 102 5.73 -8.13 19.06
C LYS A 102 4.87 -7.80 17.84
N LEU A 103 5.31 -8.18 16.65
CA LEU A 103 4.55 -7.99 15.40
C LEU A 103 3.29 -8.87 15.36
N ILE A 104 3.37 -10.11 15.87
CA ILE A 104 2.22 -11.01 16.02
C ILE A 104 1.22 -10.45 17.02
N ALA A 105 1.69 -9.97 18.18
CA ALA A 105 0.82 -9.40 19.22
C ALA A 105 0.05 -8.14 18.76
N LYS A 106 0.52 -7.48 17.69
CA LYS A 106 -0.12 -6.31 17.08
C LYS A 106 -0.91 -6.64 15.80
N ASP A 107 -1.03 -7.92 15.45
CA ASP A 107 -1.66 -8.40 14.20
C ASP A 107 -1.01 -7.87 12.91
N ILE A 108 0.20 -7.29 13.01
CA ILE A 108 0.94 -6.75 11.85
C ILE A 108 1.60 -7.88 11.06
N TYR A 109 2.08 -8.91 11.76
CA TYR A 109 2.90 -9.95 11.15
C TYR A 109 2.20 -10.68 10.00
N LYS A 110 0.89 -10.90 10.15
CA LYS A 110 0.06 -11.54 9.13
C LYS A 110 0.00 -10.70 7.84
N ASP A 111 -0.10 -9.38 7.95
CA ASP A 111 -0.14 -8.46 6.81
C ASP A 111 1.23 -8.28 6.14
N LEU A 112 2.32 -8.49 6.89
CA LEU A 112 3.66 -8.48 6.32
C LEU A 112 3.90 -9.68 5.41
N ILE A 113 3.33 -10.83 5.77
CA ILE A 113 3.47 -12.07 5.02
C ILE A 113 2.56 -12.12 3.78
N ASN A 114 1.33 -11.60 3.88
CA ASN A 114 0.31 -11.71 2.85
C ASN A 114 0.29 -10.53 1.85
#